data_AF-A0A8T3SSD7-F1
#
_entry.id   AF-A0A8T3SSD7-F1
#
_cell.length_a   1.000
_cell.length_b   1.000
_cell.length_c   1.000
_cell.angle_alpha   90.00
_cell.angle_beta   90.00
_cell.angle_gamma   90.00
#
_symmetry.space_group_name_H-M   'P 1'
#
loop_
_entity.id
_entity.type
_entity.pdbx_description
1 polymer ?
#
loop_
_entity_poly.entity_id
_entity_poly.type
_entity_poly.pdbx_seq_one_letter_code
_entity_poly.pdbx_strand_id
1 'polypeptide(L)'
;MLQRGAKERLTWLPPTEVSRAVAHRAVLLGLPVLTLAIVLGALWANLAWRSYWNNDPKELAGAATWLIYLGYLHLAGRRDRWGSSAPWLLVLGFGAILFTYLAANLVIPGQHSYSGV
;
A
#
# COMPACT_ATOMS: atom_id res chain seq x y z
N MET A 1 -20.27 -2.67 -32.34
CA MET A 1 -21.44 -2.95 -31.47
C MET A 1 -21.10 -3.43 -30.05
N LEU A 2 -19.91 -4.00 -29.78
CA LEU A 2 -19.57 -4.55 -28.44
C LEU A 2 -19.28 -3.51 -27.33
N GLN A 3 -19.01 -2.24 -27.65
CA GLN A 3 -18.72 -1.23 -26.62
C GLN A 3 -19.95 -0.68 -25.88
N ARG A 4 -21.16 -0.82 -26.43
CA ARG A 4 -22.38 -0.32 -25.78
C ARG A 4 -22.77 -1.17 -24.57
N GLY A 5 -22.73 -2.50 -24.70
CA GLY A 5 -23.12 -3.42 -23.63
C GLY A 5 -22.19 -3.42 -22.40
N ALA A 6 -20.91 -3.06 -22.57
CA ALA A 6 -19.98 -2.90 -21.45
C ALA A 6 -20.23 -1.58 -20.69
N LYS A 7 -20.50 -0.49 -21.40
CA LYS A 7 -20.87 0.80 -20.77
C LYS A 7 -22.17 0.73 -20.00
N GLU A 8 -23.17 0.02 -20.51
CA GLU A 8 -24.45 -0.20 -19.82
C GLU A 8 -24.29 -0.99 -18.51
N ARG A 9 -23.37 -1.97 -18.47
CA ARG A 9 -23.06 -2.79 -17.28
C ARG A 9 -22.31 -2.05 -16.17
N LEU A 10 -21.69 -0.91 -16.47
CA LEU A 10 -20.84 -0.14 -15.55
C LEU A 10 -21.46 1.19 -15.14
N THR A 11 -22.76 1.39 -15.41
CA THR A 11 -23.51 2.61 -15.11
C THR A 11 -23.57 2.95 -13.61
N TRP A 12 -23.36 1.97 -12.74
CA TRP A 12 -23.30 2.13 -11.29
C TRP A 12 -21.91 2.58 -10.78
N LEU A 13 -20.87 2.52 -11.61
CA LEU A 13 -19.54 3.01 -11.22
C LEU A 13 -19.50 4.54 -11.32
N PRO A 14 -18.93 5.22 -10.31
CA PRO A 14 -18.73 6.66 -10.38
C PRO A 14 -17.79 7.02 -11.54
N PRO A 15 -17.88 8.27 -12.05
CA PRO A 15 -16.97 8.75 -13.09
C PRO A 15 -15.51 8.56 -12.70
N THR A 16 -14.66 8.22 -13.67
CA THR A 16 -13.22 7.95 -13.44
C THR A 16 -12.51 9.09 -12.72
N GLU A 17 -12.88 10.34 -12.99
CA GLU A 17 -12.43 11.55 -12.28
C GLU A 17 -12.69 11.46 -10.77
N VAL A 18 -13.89 11.04 -10.37
CA VAL A 18 -14.30 10.94 -8.97
C VAL A 18 -13.52 9.84 -8.26
N SER A 19 -13.43 8.65 -8.87
CA SER A 19 -12.63 7.54 -8.32
C SER A 19 -11.17 7.94 -8.13
N ARG A 20 -10.60 8.65 -9.11
CA ARG A 20 -9.21 9.11 -9.06
C ARG A 20 -9.00 10.16 -7.98
N ALA A 21 -9.95 11.09 -7.81
CA ALA A 21 -9.91 12.10 -6.76
C ALA A 21 -10.00 11.49 -5.35
N VAL A 22 -10.91 10.53 -5.15
CA VAL A 22 -11.05 9.80 -3.87
C VAL A 22 -9.78 9.02 -3.55
N ALA A 23 -9.26 8.26 -4.52
CA ALA A 23 -8.03 7.50 -4.34
C ALA A 23 -6.83 8.41 -4.03
N HIS A 24 -6.69 9.52 -4.73
CA HIS A 24 -5.61 10.48 -4.50
C HIS A 24 -5.67 11.08 -3.08
N ARG A 25 -6.85 11.48 -2.62
CA ARG A 25 -7.06 11.96 -1.24
C ARG A 25 -6.76 10.88 -0.21
N ALA A 26 -7.15 9.64 -0.47
CA ALA A 26 -6.84 8.52 0.41
C ALA A 26 -5.32 8.31 0.55
N VAL A 27 -4.55 8.40 -0.54
CA VAL A 27 -3.07 8.30 -0.45
C VAL A 27 -2.45 9.50 0.26
N LEU A 28 -2.96 10.71 0.01
CA LEU A 28 -2.48 11.92 0.70
C LEU A 28 -2.64 11.82 2.23
N LEU A 29 -3.71 11.19 2.71
CA LEU A 29 -3.93 10.93 4.13
C LEU A 29 -3.20 9.68 4.63
N GLY A 30 -3.15 8.62 3.81
CA GLY A 30 -2.57 7.34 4.18
C GLY A 30 -1.05 7.37 4.28
N LEU A 31 -0.36 8.12 3.42
CA LEU A 31 1.11 8.16 3.41
C LEU A 31 1.71 8.76 4.71
N PRO A 32 1.22 9.89 5.25
CA PRO A 32 1.67 10.38 6.56
C PRO A 32 1.39 9.40 7.69
N VAL A 33 0.20 8.78 7.70
CA VAL A 33 -0.17 7.79 8.72
C VAL A 33 0.76 6.58 8.65
N LEU A 34 1.06 6.08 7.45
CA LEU A 34 1.99 4.98 7.23
C LEU A 34 3.42 5.35 7.65
N THR A 35 3.84 6.59 7.36
CA THR A 35 5.16 7.09 7.77
C THR A 35 5.28 7.10 9.30
N LEU A 36 4.26 7.60 9.99
CA LEU A 36 4.20 7.55 11.46
C LEU A 36 4.23 6.11 11.95
N ALA A 37 3.45 5.20 11.36
CA ALA A 37 3.45 3.80 11.74
C ALA A 37 4.83 3.14 11.61
N ILE A 38 5.58 3.43 10.55
CA ILE A 38 6.95 2.93 10.36
C ILE A 38 7.89 3.50 11.43
N VAL A 39 7.84 4.80 11.69
CA VAL A 39 8.69 5.45 12.71
C VAL A 39 8.39 4.91 14.11
N LEU A 40 7.11 4.81 14.48
CA LEU A 40 6.69 4.25 15.76
C LEU A 40 7.10 2.77 15.87
N GLY A 41 6.98 2.01 14.78
CA GLY A 41 7.45 0.62 14.71
C GLY A 41 8.96 0.51 14.95
N ALA A 42 9.77 1.34 14.30
CA ALA A 42 11.22 1.37 14.47
C ALA A 42 11.65 1.77 15.89
N LEU A 43 10.94 2.75 16.50
CA LEU A 43 11.17 3.13 17.90
C LEU A 43 10.86 1.97 18.85
N TRP A 44 9.76 1.27 18.62
CA TRP A 44 9.39 0.11 19.42
C TRP A 44 10.38 -1.06 19.23
N ALA A 45 10.80 -1.33 18.00
CA ALA A 45 11.81 -2.35 17.70
C ALA A 45 13.13 -2.09 18.47
N ASN A 46 13.55 -0.83 18.56
CA ASN A 46 14.71 -0.46 19.36
C ASN A 46 14.51 -0.71 20.87
N LEU A 47 13.29 -0.49 21.39
CA LEU A 47 12.98 -0.79 22.79
C LEU A 47 12.94 -2.30 23.07
N ALA A 48 12.41 -3.11 22.15
CA ALA A 48 12.28 -4.55 22.32
C ALA A 48 13.61 -5.28 22.09
N TRP A 49 14.34 -4.91 21.05
CA TRP A 49 15.46 -5.70 20.50
C TRP A 49 16.76 -4.89 20.33
N ARG A 50 16.81 -3.63 20.80
CA ARG A 50 17.98 -2.72 20.69
C ARG A 50 18.46 -2.46 19.26
N SER A 51 17.59 -2.63 18.28
CA SER A 51 17.85 -2.34 16.87
C SER A 51 16.64 -1.62 16.27
N TYR A 52 16.89 -0.56 15.50
CA TYR A 52 15.84 0.20 14.82
C TYR A 52 15.30 -0.49 13.56
N TRP A 53 16.05 -1.44 13.02
CA TRP A 53 15.73 -2.10 11.76
C TRP A 53 16.38 -3.48 11.72
N ASN A 54 15.58 -4.52 11.57
CA ASN A 54 16.02 -5.91 11.58
C ASN A 54 15.81 -6.63 10.24
N ASN A 55 15.37 -5.91 9.21
CA ASN A 55 15.07 -6.47 7.88
C ASN A 55 14.06 -7.62 7.94
N ASP A 56 13.17 -7.60 8.94
CA ASP A 56 12.07 -8.57 9.01
C ASP A 56 11.14 -8.37 7.79
N PRO A 57 10.55 -9.42 7.21
CA PRO A 57 9.67 -9.26 6.06
C PRO A 57 8.47 -8.34 6.30
N LYS A 58 8.07 -8.10 7.57
CA LYS A 58 7.09 -7.06 7.93
C LYS A 58 7.62 -5.64 7.72
N GLU A 59 8.84 -5.39 8.16
CA GLU A 59 9.52 -4.10 8.02
C GLU A 59 9.77 -3.79 6.53
N LEU A 60 10.29 -4.77 5.78
CA LEU A 60 10.54 -4.64 4.35
C LEU A 60 9.26 -4.43 3.54
N ALA A 61 8.18 -5.16 3.87
CA ALA A 61 6.90 -4.99 3.18
C ALA A 61 6.23 -3.64 3.49
N GLY A 62 6.35 -3.15 4.72
CA GLY A 62 5.93 -1.80 5.11
C GLY A 62 6.69 -0.72 4.34
N ALA A 63 8.01 -0.82 4.26
CA ALA A 63 8.84 0.11 3.49
C ALA A 63 8.57 0.04 1.97
N ALA A 64 8.36 -1.16 1.42
CA ALA A 64 7.98 -1.32 0.01
C ALA A 64 6.64 -0.65 -0.29
N THR A 65 5.64 -0.83 0.58
CA THR A 65 4.33 -0.17 0.47
C THR A 65 4.48 1.35 0.52
N TRP A 66 5.32 1.86 1.42
CA TRP A 66 5.61 3.28 1.52
C TRP A 66 6.23 3.83 0.23
N LEU A 67 7.20 3.14 -0.36
CA LEU A 67 7.82 3.51 -1.63
C LEU A 67 6.82 3.47 -2.80
N ILE A 68 5.91 2.50 -2.84
CA ILE A 68 4.89 2.40 -3.89
C ILE A 68 3.94 3.61 -3.82
N TYR A 69 3.47 4.00 -2.64
CA TYR A 69 2.59 5.17 -2.50
C TYR A 69 3.33 6.50 -2.74
N LEU A 70 4.60 6.59 -2.37
CA LEU A 70 5.43 7.74 -2.73
C LEU A 70 5.60 7.85 -4.25
N GLY A 71 5.85 6.73 -4.93
CA GLY A 71 5.90 6.65 -6.39
C GLY A 71 4.58 7.03 -7.05
N TYR A 72 3.46 6.60 -6.48
CA TYR A 72 2.13 7.03 -6.93
C TYR A 72 1.97 8.55 -6.85
N LEU A 73 2.30 9.19 -5.73
CA LEU A 73 2.19 10.66 -5.62
C LEU A 73 3.12 11.38 -6.60
N HIS A 74 4.33 10.85 -6.82
CA HIS A 74 5.28 11.41 -7.76
C HIS A 74 4.78 11.38 -9.22
N LEU A 75 4.00 10.34 -9.57
CA LEU A 75 3.42 10.16 -10.90
C LEU A 75 2.04 10.83 -11.04
N ALA A 76 1.25 10.90 -9.97
CA ALA A 76 -0.08 11.50 -9.97
C ALA A 76 -0.05 13.01 -10.28
N GLY A 77 1.06 13.69 -9.96
CA GLY A 77 1.28 15.10 -10.33
C GLY A 77 1.67 15.33 -11.79
N ARG A 78 1.99 14.27 -12.55
CA ARG A 78 2.40 14.39 -13.96
C ARG A 78 1.18 14.29 -14.89
N ARG A 79 1.06 15.24 -15.82
CA ARG A 79 0.02 15.28 -16.87
C ARG A 79 0.37 14.43 -18.10
N ASP A 80 1.50 13.73 -18.06
CA ASP A 80 2.02 12.92 -19.16
C ASP A 80 1.40 11.51 -19.19
N ARG A 81 1.83 10.69 -20.16
CA ARG A 81 1.41 9.28 -20.30
C ARG A 81 1.65 8.45 -19.04
N TRP A 82 2.56 8.87 -18.16
CA TRP A 82 2.87 8.17 -16.93
C TRP A 82 1.84 8.45 -15.83
N GLY A 83 1.17 9.60 -15.86
CA GLY A 83 0.00 9.88 -15.02
C GLY A 83 -1.20 8.94 -15.28
N SER A 84 -1.34 8.43 -16.51
CA SER A 84 -2.37 7.42 -16.85
C SER A 84 -2.07 6.04 -16.25
N SER A 85 -0.80 5.75 -15.93
CA SER A 85 -0.39 4.48 -15.31
C SER A 85 -0.46 4.52 -13.77
N ALA A 86 -0.65 5.70 -13.18
CA ALA A 86 -0.71 5.87 -11.73
C ALA A 86 -1.71 4.94 -11.00
N PRO A 87 -2.92 4.64 -11.53
CA PRO A 87 -3.85 3.73 -10.86
C PRO A 87 -3.29 2.31 -10.63
N TRP A 88 -2.37 1.83 -11.48
CA TRP A 88 -1.75 0.52 -11.31
C TRP A 88 -0.84 0.44 -10.07
N LEU A 89 -0.23 1.56 -9.68
CA LEU A 89 0.56 1.62 -8.44
C LEU A 89 -0.32 1.48 -7.20
N LEU A 90 -1.58 1.93 -7.24
CA LEU A 90 -2.51 1.72 -6.14
C LEU A 90 -2.87 0.24 -5.99
N VAL A 91 -3.04 -0.47 -7.11
CA VAL A 91 -3.28 -1.93 -7.11
C VAL A 91 -2.06 -2.66 -6.57
N LEU A 92 -0.86 -2.28 -6.99
CA LEU A 92 0.39 -2.83 -6.47
C LEU A 92 0.55 -2.57 -4.96
N GLY A 93 0.24 -1.35 -4.51
CA GLY A 93 0.30 -0.95 -3.10
C GLY A 93 -0.70 -1.73 -2.25
N PHE A 94 -1.91 -1.96 -2.76
CA PHE A 94 -2.89 -2.83 -2.11
C PHE A 94 -2.38 -4.28 -2.01
N GLY A 95 -1.78 -4.81 -3.07
CA GLY A 95 -1.12 -6.12 -3.03
C GLY A 95 0.00 -6.21 -2.00
N ALA A 96 0.83 -5.17 -1.87
CA ALA A 96 1.90 -5.08 -0.88
C ALA A 96 1.36 -5.04 0.56
N ILE A 97 0.25 -4.32 0.80
CA ILE A 97 -0.46 -4.33 2.08
C ILE A 97 -1.00 -5.73 2.38
N LEU A 98 -1.68 -6.35 1.42
CA LEU A 98 -2.18 -7.72 1.59
C LEU A 98 -1.05 -8.70 1.90
N PHE A 99 0.09 -8.58 1.22
CA PHE A 99 1.27 -9.36 1.54
C PHE A 99 1.76 -9.12 2.97
N THR A 100 1.82 -7.86 3.41
CA THR A 100 2.20 -7.51 4.80
C THR A 100 1.28 -8.18 5.83
N TYR A 101 -0.03 -8.22 5.59
CA TYR A 101 -0.99 -8.79 6.54
C TYR A 101 -1.18 -10.32 6.41
N LEU A 102 -1.10 -10.88 5.20
CA LEU A 102 -1.27 -12.33 4.97
C LEU A 102 0.06 -13.08 5.08
N ALA A 103 1.10 -12.64 4.37
CA ALA A 103 2.36 -13.38 4.31
C ALA A 103 3.09 -13.33 5.65
N ALA A 104 3.03 -12.20 6.35
CA ALA A 104 3.72 -12.06 7.62
C ALA A 104 3.02 -12.75 8.81
N ASN A 105 1.77 -13.21 8.63
CA ASN A 105 1.07 -14.05 9.59
C ASN A 105 1.11 -15.55 9.21
N LEU A 106 1.28 -15.90 7.93
CA LEU A 106 1.18 -17.28 7.44
C LEU A 106 2.52 -17.95 7.08
N VAL A 107 3.56 -17.19 6.72
CA VAL A 107 4.76 -17.74 6.06
C VAL A 107 6.01 -17.72 6.95
N ILE A 108 6.04 -16.88 7.99
CA ILE A 108 7.24 -16.73 8.82
C ILE A 108 6.84 -16.98 10.29
N PRO A 109 7.30 -18.10 10.90
CA PRO A 109 7.36 -18.18 12.34
C PRO A 109 8.40 -17.15 12.80
N GLY A 110 7.95 -15.92 13.04
CA GLY A 110 8.75 -14.91 13.71
C GLY A 110 8.93 -15.29 15.18
N GLN A 111 9.74 -14.53 15.93
CA GLN A 111 10.02 -14.71 17.37
C GLN A 111 8.78 -14.62 18.31
N HIS A 112 7.57 -14.74 17.78
CA HIS A 112 6.27 -14.79 18.46
C HIS A 112 5.53 -16.13 18.23
N SER A 113 6.25 -17.24 18.02
CA SER A 113 5.68 -18.56 18.31
C SER A 113 5.38 -18.66 19.81
N TYR A 114 4.21 -18.17 20.25
CA TYR A 114 3.55 -18.62 21.48
C TYR A 114 2.79 -19.95 21.26
N SER A 115 3.23 -20.73 20.26
CA SER A 115 2.89 -22.14 20.18
C SER A 115 3.88 -22.87 21.06
N GLY A 116 3.64 -22.86 22.37
CA GLY A 116 4.28 -23.76 23.32
C GLY A 116 3.76 -25.19 23.13
N VAL A 117 4.04 -25.78 21.97
CA VAL A 117 4.05 -27.23 21.71
C VAL A 117 5.26 -27.56 20.86
#